data_AF-A0A8J7YPV6-F1
#
_entry.id   AF-A0A8J7YPV6-F1
#
_cell.length_a   1.000
_cell.length_b   1.000
_cell.length_c   1.000
_cell.angle_alpha   90.00
_cell.angle_beta   90.00
_cell.angle_gamma   90.00
#
_symmetry.space_group_name_H-M   'P 1'
#
loop_
_entity.id
_entity.type
_entity.pdbx_description
1 polymer ?
#
loop_
_entity_poly.entity_id
_entity_poly.type
_entity_poly.pdbx_seq_one_letter_code
_entity_poly.pdbx_strand_id
1 'polypeptide(L)' 'MLQPRELKRAQGFPDDYEIRGNKTETTRQIGNAVPVTLAQRLVESLLSSSEPALTDYVDQEPAAEQSVPARSSTAGDD' A
#
# COMPACT_ATOMS: atom_id res chain seq x y z
N MET A 1 16.62 8.70 21.54
CA MET A 1 15.96 7.92 20.47
C MET A 1 14.48 7.83 20.81
N LEU A 2 13.58 8.07 19.85
CA LEU A 2 12.13 8.06 20.09
C LEU A 2 11.63 6.63 20.41
N GLN A 3 10.60 6.52 21.24
CA GLN A 3 9.92 5.28 21.55
C GLN A 3 8.98 4.86 20.40
N PRO A 4 8.69 3.56 20.23
CA PRO A 4 7.78 3.09 19.18
C PRO A 4 6.42 3.80 19.17
N ARG A 5 5.86 4.13 20.35
CA ARG A 5 4.61 4.90 20.45
C ARG A 5 4.70 6.31 19.85
N GLU A 6 5.87 6.95 19.98
CA GLU A 6 6.11 8.31 19.48
C GLU A 6 6.31 8.29 17.96
N LEU A 7 7.04 7.29 17.46
CA LEU A 7 7.18 7.05 16.02
C LEU A 7 5.83 6.72 15.37
N LYS A 8 5.01 5.89 16.02
CA LYS A 8 3.64 5.55 15.58
C LYS A 8 2.79 6.82 15.41
N ARG A 9 2.80 7.69 16.42
CA ARG A 9 2.11 8.99 16.37
C ARG A 9 2.65 9.90 15.28
N ALA A 10 3.96 9.95 15.08
CA ALA A 10 4.58 10.74 14.01
C ALA A 10 4.10 10.30 12.62
N GLN A 11 3.85 9.00 12.42
CA GLN A 11 3.27 8.46 11.18
C GLN A 11 1.75 8.68 11.06
N GLY A 12 1.09 9.26 12.07
CA GLY A 12 -0.34 9.56 12.05
C GLY A 12 -1.24 8.37 12.38
N PHE A 13 -0.71 7.28 12.93
CA PHE A 13 -1.53 6.17 13.40
C PHE A 13 -2.36 6.58 14.63
N PRO A 14 -3.61 6.09 14.75
CA PRO A 14 -4.42 6.25 15.96
C PRO A 14 -3.73 5.71 17.22
N ASP A 15 -4.06 6.28 18.37
CA ASP A 15 -3.46 5.91 19.65
C ASP A 15 -3.77 4.47 20.06
N ASP A 16 -4.94 3.96 19.68
CA ASP A 16 -5.43 2.60 19.90
C ASP A 16 -4.95 1.58 18.85
N TYR A 17 -4.28 2.03 17.78
CA TYR A 17 -3.74 1.13 16.76
C TYR A 17 -2.59 0.27 17.31
N GLU A 18 -2.74 -1.05 17.29
CA GLU A 18 -1.74 -1.98 17.82
C GLU A 18 -0.77 -2.45 16.72
N ILE A 19 0.53 -2.33 16.97
CA ILE A 19 1.59 -2.88 16.10
C ILE A 19 2.21 -4.06 16.83
N ARG A 20 2.17 -5.22 16.19
CA ARG A 20 2.58 -6.49 16.80
C ARG A 20 4.03 -6.84 16.48
N GLY A 21 4.67 -7.52 17.42
CA GLY A 21 6.06 -7.97 17.33
C GLY A 21 6.93 -7.42 18.45
N ASN A 22 8.22 -7.71 18.39
CA ASN A 22 9.18 -7.15 19.33
C ASN A 22 9.49 -5.67 18.99
N LYS A 23 10.28 -5.01 19.84
CA LYS A 23 10.62 -3.58 19.68
C LYS A 23 11.27 -3.25 18.34
N THR A 24 12.19 -4.10 17.88
CA THR A 24 12.92 -3.91 16.61
C THR A 24 11.98 -4.08 15.42
N GLU A 25 11.14 -5.11 15.43
CA GLU A 25 10.14 -5.36 14.40
C GLU A 25 9.12 -4.22 14.33
N THR A 26 8.62 -3.77 15.48
CA THR A 26 7.67 -2.67 15.57
C THR A 26 8.28 -1.38 15.03
N THR A 27 9.51 -1.06 15.43
CA THR A 27 10.21 0.14 14.93
C THR A 27 10.41 0.09 13.42
N ARG A 28 10.77 -1.08 12.88
CA ARG A 28 10.90 -1.30 11.42
C ARG A 28 9.56 -1.17 10.69
N GLN A 29 8.49 -1.75 11.23
CA GLN A 29 7.14 -1.64 10.67
C GLN A 29 6.68 -0.18 10.62
N ILE A 30 6.88 0.58 11.70
CA ILE A 30 6.53 2.00 11.75
C ILE A 30 7.37 2.81 10.74
N GLY A 31 8.68 2.59 10.70
CA GLY A 31 9.58 3.32 9.81
C GLY A 31 9.32 3.08 8.32
N ASN A 32 8.90 1.85 7.97
CA ASN A 32 8.59 1.47 6.59
C ASN A 32 7.14 1.82 6.19
N ALA A 33 6.28 2.22 7.13
CA ALA A 33 4.90 2.57 6.83
C ALA A 33 4.81 3.89 6.04
N VAL A 34 3.77 4.00 5.23
CA VAL A 34 3.37 5.29 4.64
C VAL A 34 2.63 6.10 5.73
N PRO A 35 2.91 7.41 5.89
CA PRO A 35 2.14 8.25 6.82
C PRO A 35 0.64 8.21 6.51
N VAL A 36 -0.19 8.03 7.53
CA VAL A 36 -1.65 7.83 7.40
C VAL A 36 -2.31 8.98 6.66
N THR A 37 -1.99 10.22 7.03
CA THR A 37 -2.55 11.41 6.39
C THR A 37 -2.18 11.50 4.91
N LEU A 38 -0.96 11.09 4.53
CA LEU A 38 -0.55 11.13 3.13
C LEU A 38 -1.38 10.14 2.30
N ALA A 39 -1.53 8.91 2.78
CA ALA A 39 -2.34 7.90 2.11
C ALA A 39 -3.80 8.35 1.98
N GLN A 40 -4.37 8.91 3.05
CA GLN A 40 -5.74 9.43 3.05
C GLN A 40 -5.93 10.52 1.98
N ARG A 41 -5.08 11.55 1.96
CA ARG A 41 -5.20 12.66 1.01
C ARG A 41 -5.00 12.24 -0.44
N LEU A 42 -4.07 11.31 -0.68
CA LEU A 42 -3.84 10.77 -2.01
C LEU A 42 -5.10 10.06 -2.53
N VAL A 43 -5.71 9.20 -1.71
CA VAL A 43 -6.93 8.48 -2.10
C VAL A 43 -8.11 9.44 -2.28
N GLU A 44 -8.30 10.40 -1.37
CA GLU A 44 -9.33 11.45 -1.53
C GLU A 44 -9.19 12.20 -2.87
N SER A 45 -7.97 12.57 -3.25
CA SER A 45 -7.68 13.22 -4.53
C SER A 45 -8.04 12.34 -5.73
N LEU A 46 -7.68 11.07 -5.68
CA LEU A 46 -7.98 10.12 -6.77
C LEU A 46 -9.48 9.88 -6.91
N LEU A 47 -10.20 9.72 -5.79
CA LEU A 47 -11.65 9.52 -5.80
C LEU A 47 -12.44 10.77 -6.22
N SER A 48 -11.87 11.96 -6.06
CA SER A 48 -12.48 13.21 -6.55
C SER A 48 -12.30 13.43 -8.05
N SER A 49 -11.41 12.67 -8.69
CA SER A 49 -11.13 12.79 -10.12
C SER A 49 -12.18 12.01 -10.92
N SER A 50 -12.64 12.53 -12.05
CA SER A 50 -13.55 11.82 -12.97
C SER A 50 -12.84 10.79 -13.85
N GLU A 51 -11.63 10.39 -13.46
CA GLU A 51 -10.84 9.40 -14.20
C GLU A 51 -11.44 8.00 -13.98
N PRO A 52 -11.40 7.13 -15.00
CA PRO A 52 -11.94 5.78 -14.88
C PRO A 52 -11.20 5.01 -13.78
N ALA A 53 -11.95 4.50 -12.82
CA ALA A 53 -11.51 3.67 -11.72
C ALA A 53 -11.62 2.19 -12.09
N LEU A 54 -11.03 1.32 -11.27
CA LEU A 54 -11.10 -0.14 -11.47
C LEU A 54 -12.54 -0.63 -11.67
N THR A 55 -13.50 -0.03 -10.97
CA THR A 55 -14.94 -0.32 -11.07
C THR A 55 -15.51 -0.13 -12.47
N ASP A 56 -14.97 0.78 -13.27
CA ASP A 56 -15.42 1.01 -14.65
C ASP A 56 -15.01 -0.12 -15.61
N TYR A 57 -14.15 -1.04 -15.15
CA TYR A 57 -13.66 -2.19 -15.91
C TYR A 57 -14.17 -3.53 -15.38
N VAL A 58 -14.80 -3.58 -14.19
CA VAL A 58 -15.28 -4.84 -13.58
C VAL A 58 -16.48 -5.42 -14.36
N ASP A 59 -17.28 -4.57 -14.99
CA ASP A 59 -18.45 -4.98 -15.80
C ASP A 59 -18.14 -5.09 -17.30
N GLN A 60 -16.87 -4.93 -17.71
CA GLN A 60 -16.49 -5.22 -19.09
C GLN A 60 -16.43 -6.74 -19.27
N GLU A 61 -17.44 -7.29 -19.95
CA GLU A 61 -17.37 -8.60 -20.60
C GLU A 61 -15.98 -8.77 -21.21
N PRO A 62 -15.23 -9.85 -20.90
CA PRO A 62 -13.82 -9.94 -21.22
C PRO A 62 -13.66 -9.80 -22.73
N ALA A 63 -13.05 -8.68 -23.15
CA ALA A 63 -12.67 -8.48 -24.53
C ALA A 63 -11.68 -9.61 -24.88
N ALA A 64 -12.18 -10.57 -25.66
CA ALA A 64 -11.52 -11.74 -26.23
C ALA A 64 -10.02 -11.89 -25.90
N GLU A 65 -9.71 -12.96 -25.15
CA GLU A 65 -8.39 -13.57 -24.94
C GLU A 65 -7.24 -12.94 -25.76
N GLN A 66 -6.68 -11.84 -25.28
CA GLN A 66 -5.37 -11.41 -25.77
C GLN A 66 -4.35 -12.34 -25.11
N SER A 67 -3.70 -13.18 -25.92
CA SER A 67 -2.75 -14.17 -25.46
C SER A 67 -1.68 -13.50 -24.59
N VAL A 68 -1.75 -13.70 -23.28
CA VAL A 68 -0.72 -13.23 -22.36
C VAL A 68 0.57 -13.98 -22.75
N PRO A 69 1.63 -13.29 -23.23
CA PRO A 69 2.86 -13.96 -23.57
C PRO A 69 3.43 -14.62 -22.33
N ALA A 70 3.87 -15.88 -22.47
CA ALA A 70 4.43 -16.65 -21.37
C ALA A 70 5.56 -15.85 -20.73
N ARG A 71 5.42 -15.58 -19.41
CA ARG A 71 6.44 -14.93 -18.59
C ARG A 71 7.79 -15.60 -18.84
N SER A 72 8.69 -14.85 -19.48
CA SER A 72 10.09 -15.24 -19.64
C SER A 72 10.69 -15.35 -18.23
N SER A 73 10.94 -16.57 -17.81
CA SER A 73 11.73 -16.86 -16.63
C SER A 73 13.15 -16.37 -16.91
N THR A 74 13.52 -15.19 -16.41
CA THR A 74 14.93 -14.88 -16.22
C THR A 74 15.43 -15.76 -15.09
N ALA A 75 15.86 -16.97 -15.45
CA ALA A 75 16.65 -17.81 -14.57
C ALA A 75 17.87 -16.98 -14.15
N GLY A 76 18.07 -16.88 -12.84
CA GLY A 76 19.27 -16.27 -12.28
C GLY A 76 20.49 -17.00 -12.81
N ASP A 77 21.48 -16.22 -13.25
CA ASP A 77 22.85 -16.67 -13.40
C ASP A 77 23.52 -16.44 -12.03
N ASP A 78 24.03 -17.52 -11.44
CA ASP A 78 24.82 -17.57 -10.20
C ASP A 78 26.12 -16.74 -10.31
#